data_AF-A0A3D9RRE9-F1
#
_entry.id   AF-A0A3D9RRE9-F1
#
_cell.length_a   1.000
_cell.length_b   1.000
_cell.length_c   1.000
_cell.angle_alpha   90.00
_cell.angle_beta   90.00
_cell.angle_gamma   90.00
#
_symmetry.space_group_name_H-M   'P 1'
#
loop_
_entity.id
_entity.type
_entity.pdbx_description
1 polymer ?
#
loop_
_entity_poly.entity_id
_entity_poly.type
_entity_poly.pdbx_seq_one_letter_code
_entity_poly.pdbx_strand_id
1 'polypeptide(L)' 'MASDTEKDTRKIIFAYNAESQEVEIIEAVPHDMIDDYYITEQSIRLNILNIRELYELLKKQAFGDLEPL' A
#
# COMPACT_ATOMS: atom_id res chain seq x y z
N MET A 1 21.30 -21.65 19.97
CA MET A 1 20.26 -20.62 20.16
C MET A 1 20.04 -19.98 18.80
N ALA A 2 19.02 -20.41 18.08
CA ALA A 2 18.82 -20.08 16.67
C ALA A 2 17.80 -18.95 16.52
N SER A 3 18.31 -17.77 16.11
CA SER A 3 17.67 -16.79 15.22
C SER A 3 16.22 -16.35 15.52
N ASP A 4 16.02 -15.54 16.57
CA ASP A 4 14.84 -14.68 16.78
C ASP A 4 14.81 -13.51 15.78
N THR A 5 14.77 -13.82 14.48
CA THR A 5 14.68 -12.81 13.41
C THR A 5 13.72 -13.30 12.33
N GLU A 6 12.60 -13.88 12.73
CA GLU A 6 11.42 -13.91 11.88
C GLU A 6 10.96 -12.45 11.71
N LYS A 7 11.46 -11.89 10.60
CA LYS A 7 11.29 -10.51 10.17
C LYS A 7 9.81 -10.14 10.20
N ASP A 8 9.50 -9.06 10.89
CA ASP A 8 8.26 -8.27 10.81
C ASP A 8 8.03 -7.81 9.34
N THR A 9 7.64 -8.76 8.49
CA THR A 9 7.58 -8.60 7.04
C THR A 9 6.18 -8.18 6.68
N ARG A 10 5.94 -6.88 6.67
CA ARG A 10 4.61 -6.34 6.33
C ARG A 10 4.40 -6.35 4.82
N LYS A 11 3.21 -6.71 4.37
CA LYS A 11 2.80 -6.62 2.97
C LYS A 11 1.88 -5.43 2.79
N ILE A 12 2.14 -4.62 1.76
CA ILE A 12 1.22 -3.57 1.32
C ILE A 12 0.51 -4.08 0.08
N ILE A 13 -0.82 -4.12 0.12
CA ILE A 13 -1.68 -4.54 -0.99
C ILE A 13 -2.42 -3.31 -1.52
N PHE A 14 -2.43 -3.17 -2.85
CA PHE A 14 -3.22 -2.17 -3.55
C PHE A 14 -4.37 -2.87 -4.27
N ALA A 15 -5.61 -2.63 -3.84
CA ALA A 15 -6.80 -3.19 -4.44
C ALA A 15 -7.59 -2.10 -5.17
N TYR A 16 -7.85 -2.27 -6.46
CA TYR A 16 -8.66 -1.34 -7.25
C TYR A 16 -10.08 -1.85 -7.41
N ASN A 17 -11.07 -1.06 -6.97
CA ASN A 17 -12.48 -1.30 -7.20
C ASN A 17 -12.94 -0.51 -8.44
N ALA A 18 -13.24 -1.22 -9.54
CA ALA A 18 -13.66 -0.61 -10.79
C ALA A 18 -15.07 0.01 -10.74
N GLU A 19 -15.95 -0.49 -9.87
CA GLU A 19 -17.33 0.02 -9.74
C GLU A 19 -17.34 1.37 -9.00
N SER A 20 -16.59 1.49 -7.90
CA SER A 20 -16.50 2.74 -7.14
C SER A 20 -15.38 3.68 -7.63
N GLN A 21 -14.50 3.21 -8.51
CA GLN A 21 -13.27 3.90 -8.92
C GLN A 21 -12.40 4.31 -7.72
N GLU A 22 -12.30 3.43 -6.74
CA GLU A 22 -11.48 3.61 -5.55
C GLU A 22 -10.33 2.63 -5.54
N VAL A 23 -9.24 3.00 -4.90
CA VAL A 23 -8.20 2.07 -4.51
C VAL A 23 -8.14 2.03 -2.99
N GLU A 24 -7.99 0.82 -2.48
CA GLU A 24 -7.77 0.53 -1.09
C GLU A 24 -6.30 0.13 -0.90
N ILE A 25 -5.62 0.82 0.00
CA ILE A 25 -4.26 0.51 0.44
C ILE A 25 -4.40 -0.25 1.76
N ILE A 26 -3.94 -1.50 1.77
CA ILE A 26 -4.10 -2.42 2.90
C ILE A 26 -2.71 -2.81 3.41
N GLU A 27 -2.46 -2.56 4.68
CA GLU A 27 -1.31 -3.12 5.39
C GLU A 27 -1.71 -4.48 5.98
N ALA A 28 -1.01 -5.53 5.53
CA ALA A 28 -1.26 -6.90 5.88
C ALA A 28 -0.06 -7.47 6.65
N VAL A 29 -0.32 -8.06 7.80
CA VAL A 29 0.71 -8.67 8.66
C VAL A 29 0.67 -10.19 8.46
N PRO A 30 1.81 -10.86 8.22
CA PRO A 30 1.87 -12.31 8.22
C PRO A 30 1.40 -12.82 9.58
N HIS A 31 0.47 -13.77 9.59
CA HIS A 31 -0.01 -14.37 10.83
C HIS A 31 0.41 -15.82 10.85
N ASP A 32 1.29 -16.20 11.78
CA ASP A 32 1.99 -17.49 11.78
C ASP A 32 1.06 -18.72 12.01
N MET A 33 -0.23 -18.47 12.28
CA MET A 33 -1.24 -19.51 12.51
C MET A 33 -2.28 -19.66 11.40
N ILE A 34 -2.22 -18.84 10.34
CA ILE A 34 -3.16 -18.90 9.22
C ILE A 34 -2.32 -18.84 7.94
N ASP A 35 -2.56 -19.75 6.99
CA ASP A 35 -1.90 -19.72 5.67
C ASP A 35 -2.20 -18.42 4.88
N ASP A 36 -3.05 -17.55 5.42
CA ASP A 36 -3.50 -16.27 4.88
C ASP A 36 -3.11 -15.09 5.78
N TYR A 37 -2.82 -13.96 5.14
CA TYR A 37 -2.45 -12.70 5.78
C TYR A 37 -3.58 -12.14 6.65
N TYR A 38 -3.25 -11.63 7.83
CA TYR A 38 -4.19 -10.82 8.61
C TYR A 38 -4.21 -9.39 8.03
N ILE A 39 -5.35 -9.02 7.47
CA ILE A 39 -5.61 -7.64 7.06
C ILE A 39 -5.83 -6.82 8.34
N THR A 40 -4.96 -5.84 8.58
CA THR A 40 -5.16 -4.92 9.70
C THR A 40 -6.42 -4.08 9.46
N GLU A 41 -7.12 -3.67 10.51
CA GLU A 41 -8.32 -2.80 10.39
C GLU A 41 -8.02 -1.41 9.79
N GLN A 42 -6.75 -1.11 9.49
CA GLN A 42 -6.29 0.18 9.00
C GLN A 42 -6.07 0.12 7.49
N SER A 43 -7.17 0.08 6.73
CA SER A 43 -7.16 0.30 5.28
C SER A 43 -7.37 1.78 4.96
N ILE A 44 -6.60 2.33 4.02
CA ILE A 44 -6.82 3.68 3.49
C ILE A 44 -7.55 3.55 2.16
N ARG A 45 -8.74 4.13 2.05
CA ARG A 45 -9.50 4.21 0.79
C ARG A 45 -9.35 5.58 0.16
N LEU A 46 -8.95 5.58 -1.11
CA LEU A 46 -8.79 6.79 -1.90
C LEU A 46 -9.57 6.62 -3.20
N ASN A 47 -10.38 7.62 -3.56
CA ASN A 47 -10.94 7.67 -4.90
C ASN A 47 -9.84 7.96 -5.95
N ILE A 48 -10.15 7.72 -7.21
CA ILE A 48 -9.20 7.87 -8.32
C ILE A 48 -8.64 9.30 -8.48
N LEU A 49 -9.40 10.33 -8.10
CA LEU A 49 -8.94 11.73 -8.14
C LEU A 49 -7.85 11.96 -7.10
N ASN A 50 -8.11 11.56 -5.86
CA ASN A 50 -7.15 11.68 -4.75
C ASN A 50 -5.86 10.89 -5.04
N ILE A 51 -5.95 9.76 -5.75
CA ILE A 51 -4.77 8.99 -6.15
C ILE A 51 -3.94 9.67 -7.21
N ARG A 52 -4.59 10.30 -8.18
CA ARG A 52 -3.87 11.11 -9.17
C ARG A 52 -3.13 12.26 -8.50
N GLU A 53 -3.77 12.94 -7.56
CA GLU A 53 -3.13 14.01 -6.80
C GLU A 53 -1.96 13.50 -5.96
N LEU A 54 -2.14 12.37 -5.25
CA LEU A 54 -1.08 11.73 -4.48
C LEU A 54 0.09 11.32 -5.38
N TYR A 55 -0.17 10.74 -6.55
CA TYR A 55 0.86 10.37 -7.52
C TYR A 55 1.66 11.58 -7.99
N GLU A 56 1.00 12.67 -8.39
CA GLU A 56 1.69 13.88 -8.84
C GLU A 56 2.51 14.53 -7.70
N LEU A 57 2.00 14.50 -6.46
CA LEU A 57 2.73 14.99 -5.30
C LEU A 57 3.97 14.14 -4.99
N LEU A 58 3.83 12.81 -4.98
CA LEU A 58 4.94 11.89 -4.76
C LEU A 58 5.98 11.97 -5.88
N LYS A 59 5.53 12.09 -7.13
CA LYS A 59 6.41 12.27 -8.30
C LYS A 59 7.23 13.55 -8.17
N LYS A 60 6.61 14.67 -7.81
CA LYS A 60 7.32 15.95 -7.55
C LYS A 60 8.32 15.85 -6.41
N GLN A 61 7.97 15.17 -5.32
CA GLN A 61 8.88 14.99 -4.19
C GLN A 61 10.05 14.05 -4.49
N ALA A 62 9.79 12.95 -5.19
CA ALA A 62 10.80 11.94 -5.49
C ALA A 62 11.80 12.40 -6.56
N PHE A 63 11.36 13.23 -7.50
CA PHE A 63 12.15 13.56 -8.68
C PHE A 63 12.43 15.06 -8.88
N GLY A 64 11.85 15.95 -8.06
CA GLY A 64 11.80 17.37 -8.40
C GLY A 64 11.00 17.59 -9.69
N ASP A 65 10.88 18.84 -10.14
CA ASP A 65 10.27 19.16 -11.44
C ASP A 65 11.10 18.57 -12.60
N LEU A 66 10.98 17.25 -12.85
CA LEU A 66 11.46 16.66 -14.09
C LEU A 66 10.45 17.05 -15.18
N GLU A 67 10.93 17.92 -16.08
CA GLU A 67 10.23 18.29 -17.31
C GLU A 67 9.72 17.05 -18.06
N PRO A 68 8.54 17.14 -18.71
CA PRO A 68 7.98 16.04 -19.47
C PRO A 68 8.86 15.70 -20.68
N LEU A 69 9.11 14.40 -20.89
CA LEU A 69 9.63 13.82 -22.14
C LEU A 69 8.61 13.94 -23.27
#